data_AF-A0A965MSI7-F1
#
_entry.id   AF-A0A965MSI7-F1
#
_cell.length_a   1.000
_cell.length_b   1.000
_cell.length_c   1.000
_cell.angle_alpha   90.00
_cell.angle_beta   90.00
_cell.angle_gamma   90.00
#
_symmetry.space_group_name_H-M   'P 1'
#
loop_
_entity.id
_entity.type
_entity.pdbx_description
1 polymer ?
#
loop_
_entity_poly.entity_id
_entity_poly.type
_entity_poly.pdbx_seq_one_letter_code
_entity_poly.pdbx_strand_id
1 'polypeptide(L)' 'VEVSSASGKRNVLLPTAMINISGSSGTVKVQSILGAQFANVPSHKAPDVVTRLEEDKISAYYAGGHLYATPERSEPIL' A
#
# COMPACT_ATOMS: atom_id res chain seq x y z
N VAL A 1 -7.78 -3.68 4.41
CA VAL A 1 -8.43 -2.35 4.62
C VAL A 1 -8.57 -1.68 3.26
N GLU A 2 -9.72 -1.12 2.92
CA GLU A 2 -9.89 -0.35 1.68
C GLU A 2 -9.55 1.13 1.87
N VAL A 3 -8.87 1.71 0.89
CA VAL A 3 -8.48 3.12 0.88
C VAL A 3 -8.76 3.74 -0.49
N SER A 4 -9.42 4.89 -0.49
CA SER A 4 -9.57 5.70 -1.70
C SER A 4 -8.26 6.44 -1.99
N SER A 5 -7.77 6.32 -3.22
CA SER A 5 -6.61 7.10 -3.68
C SER A 5 -6.89 8.61 -3.53
N ALA A 6 -5.85 9.44 -3.37
CA ALA A 6 -5.98 10.89 -3.27
C ALA A 6 -6.75 11.54 -4.44
N SER A 7 -6.80 10.88 -5.61
CA SER A 7 -7.60 11.31 -6.77
C SER A 7 -9.09 10.94 -6.69
N GLY A 8 -9.52 10.19 -5.67
CA GLY A 8 -10.90 9.75 -5.42
C GLY A 8 -11.47 8.75 -6.42
N LYS A 9 -10.76 8.44 -7.51
CA LYS A 9 -11.28 7.64 -8.63
C LYS A 9 -11.19 6.12 -8.43
N ARG A 10 -10.44 5.64 -7.44
CA ARG A 10 -10.15 4.22 -7.26
C ARG A 10 -9.95 3.86 -5.78
N ASN A 11 -10.60 2.78 -5.36
CA ASN A 11 -10.33 2.12 -4.08
C ASN A 11 -9.24 1.06 -4.28
N VAL A 12 -8.29 1.04 -3.35
CA VAL A 12 -7.20 0.08 -3.32
C VAL A 12 -7.18 -0.62 -1.98
N LEU A 13 -6.68 -1.85 -1.98
CA LEU A 13 -6.55 -2.63 -0.78
C LEU A 13 -5.19 -2.40 -0.12
N LEU A 14 -5.22 -2.33 1.20
CA LEU A 14 -4.07 -2.33 2.08
C LEU A 14 -4.03 -3.63 2.90
N PRO A 15 -2.92 -4.38 2.84
CA PRO A 15 -2.67 -5.52 3.71
C PRO A 15 -2.61 -5.10 5.18
N THR A 16 -3.43 -5.71 6.03
CA THR A 16 -3.50 -5.34 7.47
C THR A 16 -2.18 -5.55 8.20
N ALA A 17 -1.38 -6.53 7.78
CA ALA A 17 -0.06 -6.81 8.36
C ALA A 17 0.98 -5.68 8.15
N MET A 18 0.73 -4.74 7.25
CA MET A 18 1.64 -3.63 6.93
C MET A 18 1.09 -2.26 7.36
N ILE A 19 0.05 -2.26 8.19
CA ILE A 19 -0.61 -1.05 8.69
C ILE A 19 -0.19 -0.80 10.14
N ASN A 20 0.13 0.45 10.45
CA ASN A 20 0.22 0.94 11.82
C ASN A 20 -0.98 1.84 12.12
N ILE A 21 -1.89 1.38 12.99
CA ILE A 21 -3.07 2.14 13.39
C ILE A 21 -2.73 2.94 14.65
N SER A 22 -2.80 4.27 14.55
CA SER A 22 -2.66 5.15 15.71
C SER A 22 -4.03 5.60 16.18
N GLY A 23 -4.50 5.01 17.30
CA GLY A 23 -5.83 5.30 17.86
C GLY A 23 -5.97 6.72 18.41
N SER A 24 -4.90 7.32 18.92
CA SER A 24 -4.92 8.68 19.49
C SER A 24 -5.08 9.77 18.43
N SER A 25 -4.51 9.58 17.24
CA SER A 25 -4.69 10.51 16.10
C SER A 25 -5.78 10.08 15.12
N GLY A 26 -6.35 8.88 15.27
CA GLY A 26 -7.31 8.32 14.33
C GLY A 26 -6.72 8.06 12.94
N THR A 27 -5.40 7.90 12.83
CA THR A 27 -4.71 7.77 11.53
C THR A 27 -4.18 6.37 11.30
N VAL A 28 -4.28 5.92 10.05
CA VAL A 28 -3.64 4.71 9.53
C VAL A 28 -2.34 5.13 8.84
N LYS A 29 -1.20 4.64 9.34
CA LYS A 29 0.12 4.91 8.78
C LYS A 29 0.62 3.70 8.01
N VAL A 30 1.21 3.96 6.85
CA VAL A 30 1.83 2.97 5.98
C VAL A 30 3.25 3.47 5.70
N GLN A 31 4.25 2.72 6.16
CA GLN A 31 5.66 3.10 6.00
C GLN A 31 6.25 2.67 4.65
N SER A 32 5.61 1.69 4.02
CA SER A 32 6.12 1.02 2.83
C SER A 32 6.17 1.92 1.60
N ILE A 33 5.12 2.69 1.31
CA ILE A 33 5.01 3.49 0.10
C ILE A 33 4.65 4.95 0.41
N LEU A 34 4.95 5.84 -0.53
CA LEU A 34 4.56 7.25 -0.49
C LEU A 34 3.10 7.44 -0.88
N GLY A 35 2.48 8.55 -0.44
CA GLY A 35 1.10 8.88 -0.77
C GLY A 35 0.79 8.88 -2.28
N ALA A 36 1.72 9.34 -3.11
CA ALA A 36 1.56 9.34 -4.57
C ALA A 36 1.54 7.93 -5.19
N GLN A 37 2.22 6.97 -4.56
CA GLN A 37 2.37 5.60 -5.08
C GLN A 37 1.09 4.76 -4.92
N PHE A 38 0.13 5.20 -4.09
CA PHE A 38 -1.20 4.57 -3.99
C PHE A 38 -1.94 4.52 -5.34
N ALA A 39 -1.64 5.43 -6.27
CA ALA A 39 -2.19 5.42 -7.62
C ALA A 39 -1.76 4.19 -8.45
N ASN A 40 -0.64 3.55 -8.10
CA ASN A 40 -0.04 2.45 -8.86
C ASN A 40 -0.26 1.07 -8.23
N VAL A 41 -0.90 0.99 -7.06
CA VAL A 41 -1.24 -0.29 -6.41
C VAL A 41 -2.08 -1.15 -7.37
N PRO A 42 -1.84 -2.46 -7.51
CA PRO A 42 -2.68 -3.33 -8.33
C PRO A 42 -4.15 -3.31 -7.87
N SER A 43 -5.08 -3.14 -8.82
CA SER A 43 -6.52 -3.28 -8.53
C SER A 43 -6.94 -4.74 -8.62
N HIS A 44 -7.97 -5.10 -7.87
CA HIS A 44 -8.66 -6.39 -7.97
C HIS A 44 -9.89 -6.23 -8.88
N LYS A 45 -10.29 -7.32 -9.54
CA LYS A 45 -11.30 -7.27 -10.61
C LYS A 45 -12.73 -7.20 -10.09
N ALA A 46 -13.06 -7.99 -9.06
CA ALA A 46 -14.38 -8.05 -8.47
C ALA A 46 -14.44 -7.10 -7.26
N PRO A 47 -15.52 -6.34 -7.03
CA PRO A 47 -15.57 -5.37 -5.94
C PRO A 47 -15.55 -6.00 -4.54
N ASP A 48 -16.13 -7.20 -4.40
CA ASP A 48 -16.34 -7.83 -3.09
C ASP A 48 -15.41 -9.04 -2.84
N VAL A 49 -14.59 -9.40 -3.82
CA VAL A 49 -13.78 -10.63 -3.80
C VAL A 49 -12.39 -10.37 -4.33
N VAL A 50 -11.39 -10.85 -3.60
CA VAL A 50 -9.99 -10.82 -3.99
C VAL A 50 -9.52 -12.26 -4.18
N THR A 51 -8.98 -12.55 -5.35
CA THR A 51 -8.35 -13.85 -5.63
C THR A 51 -6.98 -13.94 -4.98
N ARG A 52 -6.49 -15.16 -4.73
CA ARG A 52 -5.15 -15.39 -4.12
C ARG A 52 -4.03 -14.70 -4.89
N LEU A 53 -4.12 -14.69 -6.22
CA LEU A 53 -3.14 -14.03 -7.07
C LEU A 53 -3.18 -12.51 -6.97
N GLU A 54 -4.37 -11.92 -6.81
CA GLU A 54 -4.50 -10.47 -6.58
C GLU A 54 -3.97 -10.09 -5.20
N GLU A 55 -4.27 -10.88 -4.18
CA GLU A 55 -3.75 -10.69 -2.82
C GLU A 55 -2.22 -10.69 -2.78
N ASP A 56 -1.58 -11.68 -3.42
CA ASP A 56 -0.12 -11.76 -3.52
C ASP A 56 0.46 -10.56 -4.27
N LYS A 57 -0.15 -10.14 -5.38
CA LYS A 57 0.31 -8.97 -6.15
C LYS A 57 0.23 -7.68 -5.35
N ILE A 58 -0.88 -7.48 -4.65
CA ILE A 58 -1.09 -6.30 -3.80
C ILE A 58 -0.04 -6.30 -2.69
N SER A 59 0.13 -7.42 -1.99
CA SER A 59 1.10 -7.55 -0.89
C SER A 59 2.54 -7.35 -1.37
N ALA A 60 2.92 -7.93 -2.51
CA ALA A 60 4.23 -7.77 -3.11
C ALA A 60 4.53 -6.31 -3.48
N TYR A 61 3.54 -5.56 -3.96
CA TYR A 61 3.70 -4.14 -4.28
C TYR A 61 4.09 -3.32 -3.06
N TYR A 62 3.38 -3.49 -1.93
CA TYR A 62 3.73 -2.81 -0.68
C TYR A 62 5.05 -3.32 -0.09
N ALA A 63 5.33 -4.62 -0.16
CA ALA A 63 6.62 -5.15 0.29
C ALA A 63 7.79 -4.48 -0.45
N GLY A 64 7.71 -4.37 -1.79
CA GLY A 64 8.73 -3.72 -2.62
C GLY A 64 8.97 -2.25 -2.27
N GLY A 65 7.94 -1.53 -1.81
CA GLY A 65 8.07 -0.14 -1.37
C GLY A 65 9.10 0.06 -0.24
N HIS A 66 9.32 -0.93 0.63
CA HIS A 66 10.29 -0.81 1.71
C HIS A 66 11.70 -0.52 1.21
N LEU A 67 12.06 -1.05 0.04
CA LEU A 67 13.35 -0.80 -0.60
C LEU A 67 13.27 0.24 -1.72
N TYR A 68 12.15 0.28 -2.46
CA TYR A 68 12.07 1.04 -3.72
C TYR A 68 11.17 2.28 -3.68
N ALA A 69 10.54 2.61 -2.54
CA ALA A 69 9.65 3.77 -2.50
C ALA A 69 10.38 5.11 -2.67
N THR A 70 11.63 5.20 -2.21
CA THR A 70 12.53 6.35 -2.39
C THR A 70 13.92 5.84 -2.81
N PRO A 71 14.66 6.58 -3.66
CA PRO A 71 16.00 6.16 -4.07
C PRO A 71 16.96 5.94 -2.88
N GLU A 72 16.85 6.79 -1.85
CA GLU A 72 17.68 6.71 -0.64
C GLU A 72 17.54 5.38 0.12
N ARG A 73 16.42 4.66 0.00
CA ARG A 73 16.20 3.39 0.72
C ARG A 73 17.07 2.25 0.19
N SER A 74 17.50 2.31 -1.07
CA SER A 74 18.40 1.31 -1.66
C SER A 74 19.87 1.63 -1.45
N GLU A 75 20.19 2.84 -1.02
CA GLU A 75 21.57 3.28 -0.86
C GLU A 75 22.17 2.79 0.48
N PRO A 76 23.50 2.56 0.52
CA PRO A 76 24.21 2.30 1.77
C PRO A 76 24.12 3.50 2.73
N ILE A 77 24.13 3.20 4.02
CA ILE A 77 24.09 4.21 5.09
C ILE A 77 25.48 4.77 5.46
N LEU A 78 26.55 4.39 4.75
CA LEU A 78 27.95 4.68 5.07
C LEU A 78 28.69 5.32 3.90
#